data_AF-A0AAV5U0J8-F1
#
_entry.id   AF-A0AAV5U0J8-F1
#
_cell.length_a   1.000
_cell.length_b   1.000
_cell.length_c   1.000
_cell.angle_alpha   90.00
_cell.angle_beta   90.00
_cell.angle_gamma   90.00
#
_symmetry.space_group_name_H-M   'P 1'
#
loop_
_entity.id
_entity.type
_entity.pdbx_description
1 polymer ?
#
loop_
_entity_poly.entity_id
_entity_poly.type
_entity_poly.pdbx_seq_one_letter_code
_entity_poly.pdbx_strand_id
1 'polypeptide(L)'
;LNCIRSLLASIMGDDVYRPGLDMNHGFVKEIIKNQIDRHEYHLAMEERKMEYKNEVKSSFSRESDRPPAPIPSHIYIPPHRRLSGGNGINGRKRIAPSSPVAPGMISDIEELRIREKVRSQVKALGDIDVTALGRAPSSERTSSKALFNLNIAANGENHEIVVLSTDNPARLSKTLSRKYGLSEEECRLLRETLEHEIETRVNAQSSM
;
A
#
# COMPACT_ATOMS: atom_id res chain seq x y z
N LEU A 1 -49.66 -32.55 49.95
CA LEU A 1 -48.86 -31.32 49.77
C LEU A 1 -47.49 -31.54 49.08
N ASN A 2 -47.20 -32.72 48.50
CA ASN A 2 -45.89 -33.01 47.88
C ASN A 2 -45.88 -32.99 46.34
N CYS A 3 -47.01 -32.73 45.68
CA CYS A 3 -47.07 -32.70 44.20
C CYS A 3 -46.70 -31.34 43.59
N ILE A 4 -46.61 -30.27 44.38
CA ILE A 4 -46.34 -28.92 43.86
C ILE A 4 -44.84 -28.58 43.86
N ARG A 5 -44.00 -29.32 44.62
CA ARG A 5 -42.55 -29.12 44.62
C ARG A 5 -41.84 -29.69 43.39
N SER A 6 -42.47 -30.59 42.65
CA SER A 6 -41.91 -31.13 41.39
C SER A 6 -42.03 -30.14 40.23
N LEU A 7 -43.04 -29.26 40.23
CA LEU A 7 -43.26 -28.32 39.12
C LEU A 7 -42.34 -27.09 39.17
N LEU A 8 -41.75 -26.77 40.32
CA LEU A 8 -40.83 -25.65 40.50
C LEU A 8 -39.36 -26.00 40.21
N ALA A 9 -39.02 -27.29 40.14
CA ALA A 9 -37.70 -27.72 39.65
C ALA A 9 -37.57 -27.58 38.13
N SER A 10 -38.68 -27.35 37.41
CA SER A 10 -38.67 -27.08 35.97
C SER A 10 -38.53 -25.59 35.62
N ILE A 11 -38.50 -24.69 36.63
CA ILE A 11 -38.36 -23.23 36.46
C ILE A 11 -36.94 -22.77 36.82
N MET A 12 -36.08 -23.67 37.29
CA MET A 12 -34.69 -23.35 37.63
C MET A 12 -33.75 -23.83 36.53
N GLY A 13 -33.55 -22.94 35.55
CA GLY A 13 -32.24 -22.77 34.92
C GLY A 13 -31.75 -23.90 34.05
N ASP A 14 -32.50 -24.27 33.01
CA ASP A 14 -31.84 -24.57 31.73
C ASP A 14 -31.30 -23.23 31.19
N ASP A 15 -30.22 -22.75 31.81
CA ASP A 15 -29.32 -21.82 31.17
C ASP A 15 -28.67 -22.64 30.07
N VAL A 16 -29.40 -22.67 28.94
CA VAL A 16 -28.97 -23.24 27.68
C VAL A 16 -27.53 -22.80 27.52
N TYR A 17 -26.60 -23.75 27.70
CA TYR A 17 -25.22 -23.61 27.28
C TYR A 17 -25.30 -23.39 25.77
N ARG A 18 -25.60 -22.16 25.34
CA ARG A 18 -25.10 -21.63 24.09
C ARG A 18 -23.61 -21.78 24.26
N PRO A 19 -22.93 -22.56 23.40
CA PRO A 19 -21.48 -22.53 23.39
C PRO A 19 -21.11 -21.09 22.99
N GLY A 20 -20.95 -20.23 23.99
CA GLY A 20 -20.43 -18.90 23.79
C GLY A 20 -19.06 -19.10 23.15
N LEU A 21 -18.79 -18.34 22.09
CA LEU A 21 -17.45 -18.30 21.54
C LEU A 21 -16.53 -17.83 22.66
N ASP A 22 -15.64 -18.71 23.13
CA ASP A 22 -14.67 -18.35 24.15
C ASP A 22 -13.69 -17.33 23.57
N MET A 23 -13.87 -16.07 23.94
CA MET A 23 -13.01 -14.97 23.51
C MET A 23 -11.57 -15.10 24.06
N ASN A 24 -11.37 -15.93 25.09
CA ASN A 24 -10.04 -16.20 25.63
C ASN A 24 -9.28 -17.28 24.86
N HIS A 25 -9.95 -17.97 23.93
CA HIS A 25 -9.36 -19.00 23.09
C HIS A 25 -8.28 -18.41 22.17
N GLY A 26 -7.15 -19.11 22.00
CA GLY A 26 -6.01 -18.61 21.22
C GLY A 26 -6.37 -18.21 19.79
N PHE A 27 -7.18 -19.02 19.12
CA PHE A 27 -7.71 -18.73 17.78
C PHE A 27 -8.54 -17.43 17.74
N VAL A 28 -9.38 -17.17 18.75
CA VAL A 28 -10.23 -15.98 18.79
C VAL A 28 -9.39 -14.73 19.03
N LYS A 29 -8.34 -14.85 19.87
CA LYS A 29 -7.34 -13.80 20.07
C LYS A 29 -6.58 -13.46 18.79
N GLU A 30 -6.24 -14.45 17.97
CA GLU A 30 -5.58 -14.22 16.67
C GLU A 30 -6.50 -13.50 15.68
N ILE A 31 -7.79 -13.82 15.65
CA ILE A 31 -8.77 -13.10 14.83
C ILE A 31 -8.86 -11.64 15.27
N ILE A 32 -9.00 -11.38 16.57
CA ILE A 32 -9.07 -10.02 17.12
C ILE A 32 -7.79 -9.24 16.79
N LYS A 33 -6.62 -9.87 16.96
CA LYS A 33 -5.33 -9.28 16.61
C LYS A 33 -5.26 -8.91 15.12
N ASN A 34 -5.70 -9.79 14.22
CA ASN A 34 -5.69 -9.53 12.78
C ASN A 34 -6.64 -8.38 12.39
N GLN A 35 -7.78 -8.27 13.07
CA GLN A 35 -8.71 -7.16 12.86
C GLN A 35 -8.10 -5.81 13.27
N ILE A 36 -7.41 -5.78 14.41
CA ILE A 36 -6.71 -4.58 14.89
C ILE A 36 -5.57 -4.22 13.92
N ASP A 37 -4.75 -5.18 13.53
CA ASP A 37 -3.61 -4.99 12.62
C ASP A 37 -4.06 -4.42 11.26
N ARG A 38 -5.11 -4.99 10.67
CA ARG A 38 -5.72 -4.46 9.44
C ARG A 38 -6.23 -3.03 9.59
N HIS A 39 -6.83 -2.69 10.73
CA HIS A 39 -7.36 -1.36 10.98
C HIS A 39 -6.26 -0.34 11.18
N GLU A 40 -5.23 -0.69 11.97
CA GLU A 40 -4.08 0.16 12.24
C GLU A 40 -3.28 0.43 10.96
N TYR A 41 -3.08 -0.59 10.12
CA TYR A 41 -2.46 -0.42 8.81
C TYR A 41 -3.27 0.53 7.91
N HIS A 42 -4.60 0.39 7.90
CA HIS A 42 -5.47 1.27 7.11
C HIS A 42 -5.38 2.72 7.59
N LEU A 43 -5.42 2.95 8.91
CA LEU A 43 -5.28 4.29 9.50
C LEU A 43 -3.92 4.91 9.17
N ALA A 44 -2.82 4.16 9.36
CA ALA A 44 -1.47 4.62 9.05
C ALA A 44 -1.32 4.97 7.55
N MET A 45 -1.95 4.20 6.67
CA MET A 45 -1.96 4.49 5.23
C MET A 45 -2.79 5.72 4.87
N GLU A 46 -3.93 5.94 5.51
CA GLU A 46 -4.75 7.14 5.32
C GLU A 46 -4.06 8.40 5.84
N GLU A 47 -3.39 8.31 6.98
CA GLU A 47 -2.57 9.37 7.56
C GLU A 47 -1.46 9.78 6.57
N ARG A 48 -0.65 8.82 6.11
CA ARG A 48 0.41 9.07 5.12
C ARG A 48 -0.12 9.66 3.81
N LYS A 49 -1.31 9.21 3.36
CA LYS A 49 -1.98 9.77 2.17
C LYS A 49 -2.42 11.22 2.39
N MET A 50 -2.89 11.56 3.59
CA MET A 50 -3.25 12.93 3.95
C MET A 50 -2.03 13.83 4.09
N GLU A 51 -0.92 13.33 4.66
CA GLU A 51 0.35 14.05 4.74
C GLU A 51 0.87 14.42 3.36
N TYR A 52 0.96 13.45 2.43
CA TYR A 52 1.36 13.72 1.05
C TYR A 52 0.44 14.74 0.37
N LYS A 53 -0.87 14.62 0.57
CA LYS A 53 -1.84 15.58 0.01
C LYS A 53 -1.67 16.98 0.60
N ASN A 54 -1.36 17.09 1.89
CA ASN A 54 -1.14 18.36 2.57
C ASN A 54 0.21 18.98 2.17
N GLU A 55 1.26 18.19 1.98
CA GLU A 55 2.55 18.63 1.48
C GLU A 55 2.42 19.17 0.05
N VAL A 56 1.74 18.43 -0.83
CA VAL A 56 1.43 18.88 -2.19
C VAL A 56 0.56 20.14 -2.18
N LYS A 57 -0.49 20.21 -1.35
CA LYS A 57 -1.29 21.44 -1.22
C LYS A 57 -0.49 22.62 -0.69
N SER A 58 0.41 22.41 0.27
CA SER A 58 1.23 23.47 0.86
C SER A 58 2.24 24.05 -0.15
N SER A 59 2.75 23.21 -1.06
CA SER A 59 3.63 23.62 -2.15
C SER A 59 2.86 24.33 -3.27
N PHE A 60 1.63 23.92 -3.58
CA PHE A 60 0.77 24.65 -4.53
C PHE A 60 0.14 25.94 -3.99
N SER A 61 0.02 26.10 -2.66
CA SER A 61 -0.61 27.30 -2.07
C SER A 61 0.30 28.54 -2.08
N ARG A 62 1.59 28.41 -2.42
CA ARG A 62 2.49 29.55 -2.66
C ARG A 62 2.41 30.09 -4.10
N GLU A 63 1.74 29.36 -5.01
CA GLU A 63 1.54 29.74 -6.41
C GLU A 63 0.11 30.30 -6.66
N SER A 64 -0.75 30.41 -5.63
CA SER A 64 -2.17 30.75 -5.80
C SER A 64 -2.50 32.24 -5.83
N ASP A 65 -1.50 33.14 -5.79
CA ASP A 65 -1.72 34.59 -5.96
C ASP A 65 -1.79 35.03 -7.42
N ARG A 66 -1.75 34.08 -8.38
CA ARG A 66 -2.03 34.36 -9.79
C ARG A 66 -3.51 34.14 -10.11
N PRO A 67 -4.20 35.13 -10.70
CA PRO A 67 -5.56 34.92 -11.19
C PRO A 67 -5.54 33.78 -12.22
N PRO A 68 -6.49 32.82 -12.15
CA PRO A 68 -6.53 31.69 -13.06
C PRO A 68 -6.69 32.21 -14.49
N ALA A 69 -5.73 31.88 -15.36
CA ALA A 69 -5.85 32.15 -16.78
C ALA A 69 -7.17 31.56 -17.31
N PRO A 70 -7.86 32.23 -18.25
CA PRO A 70 -9.13 31.73 -18.78
C PRO A 70 -8.88 30.36 -19.41
N ILE A 71 -9.50 29.32 -18.85
CA ILE A 71 -9.43 27.96 -19.38
C ILE A 71 -10.09 28.01 -20.76
N PRO A 72 -9.42 27.58 -21.85
CA PRO A 72 -10.02 27.55 -23.17
C PRO A 72 -11.31 26.72 -23.14
N SER A 73 -12.42 27.35 -23.54
CA SER A 73 -13.81 26.90 -23.35
C SER A 73 -14.20 25.63 -24.12
N HIS A 74 -13.27 24.98 -24.82
CA HIS A 74 -13.54 23.83 -25.68
C HIS A 74 -12.89 22.52 -25.20
N ILE A 75 -12.60 22.38 -23.91
CA ILE A 75 -12.20 21.07 -23.35
C ILE A 75 -13.47 20.31 -22.98
N TYR A 76 -13.74 19.20 -23.67
CA TYR A 76 -14.84 18.32 -23.32
C TYR A 76 -14.62 17.77 -21.90
N ILE A 77 -15.54 18.10 -20.99
CA ILE A 77 -15.56 17.55 -19.63
C ILE A 77 -16.58 16.40 -19.61
N PRO A 78 -16.13 15.16 -19.33
CA PRO A 78 -16.99 14.00 -19.21
C PRO A 78 -18.15 14.24 -18.23
N PRO A 79 -19.34 13.67 -18.48
CA PRO A 79 -20.58 14.03 -17.78
C PRO A 79 -20.49 13.89 -16.25
N HIS A 80 -19.78 12.88 -15.77
CA HIS A 80 -19.52 12.61 -14.34
C HIS A 80 -18.51 13.57 -13.68
N ARG A 81 -17.80 14.39 -14.47
CA ARG A 81 -16.85 15.41 -13.99
C ARG A 81 -17.38 16.83 -14.10
N ARG A 82 -18.59 16.99 -14.65
CA ARG A 82 -19.28 18.29 -14.63
C ARG A 82 -19.63 18.56 -13.17
N LEU A 83 -19.09 19.64 -12.62
CA LEU A 83 -19.45 20.10 -11.28
C LEU A 83 -20.93 20.46 -11.30
N SER A 84 -21.77 19.51 -10.89
CA SER A 84 -23.21 19.72 -10.74
C SER A 84 -23.41 20.60 -9.52
N GLY A 85 -23.59 21.90 -9.75
CA GLY A 85 -24.18 22.80 -8.76
C GLY A 85 -25.65 22.42 -8.58
N GLY A 86 -25.94 21.59 -7.57
CA GLY A 86 -27.30 21.19 -7.22
C GLY A 86 -27.34 20.46 -5.88
N ASN A 87 -27.81 21.16 -4.84
CA ASN A 87 -28.13 20.61 -3.52
C ASN A 87 -29.06 19.39 -3.63
N GLY A 88 -28.74 18.30 -2.92
CA GLY A 88 -29.51 17.05 -3.03
C GLY A 88 -29.10 15.93 -2.06
N ILE A 89 -29.19 16.18 -0.75
CA ILE A 89 -29.65 15.28 0.35
C ILE A 89 -29.05 13.85 0.48
N ASN A 90 -28.57 13.55 1.70
CA ASN A 90 -28.37 12.23 2.34
C ASN A 90 -27.05 11.47 2.15
N GLY A 91 -25.95 12.03 2.67
CA GLY A 91 -24.83 11.23 3.19
C GLY A 91 -24.84 11.28 4.71
N ARG A 92 -25.49 10.32 5.39
CA ARG A 92 -25.37 10.14 6.85
C ARG A 92 -23.89 9.98 7.19
N LYS A 93 -23.23 11.05 7.68
CA LYS A 93 -21.99 10.92 8.45
C LYS A 93 -22.38 10.18 9.72
N ARG A 94 -22.29 8.85 9.70
CA ARG A 94 -22.22 8.08 10.93
C ARG A 94 -20.96 8.57 11.63
N ILE A 95 -21.15 9.29 12.73
CA ILE A 95 -20.09 9.48 13.72
C ILE A 95 -19.78 8.05 14.17
N ALA A 96 -18.72 7.48 13.62
CA ALA A 96 -18.26 6.18 14.05
C ALA A 96 -17.88 6.28 15.53
N PRO A 97 -18.20 5.29 16.36
CA PRO A 97 -17.69 5.24 17.72
C PRO A 97 -16.16 5.35 17.67
N SER A 98 -15.60 6.21 18.51
CA SER A 98 -14.16 6.52 18.62
C SER A 98 -13.30 5.30 19.01
N SER A 99 -13.92 4.14 19.27
CA SER A 99 -13.25 2.89 19.59
C SER A 99 -13.67 1.80 18.59
N PRO A 100 -12.72 1.07 17.99
CA PRO A 100 -13.02 -0.08 17.13
C PRO A 100 -13.53 -1.29 17.92
N VAL A 101 -13.48 -1.25 19.26
CA VAL A 101 -13.97 -2.30 20.15
C VAL A 101 -15.33 -1.90 20.75
N ALA A 102 -16.29 -2.82 20.76
CA ALA A 102 -17.58 -2.57 21.37
C ALA A 102 -17.41 -2.26 22.87
N PRO A 103 -18.11 -1.25 23.42
CA PRO A 103 -18.03 -0.90 24.84
C PRO A 103 -18.27 -2.12 25.73
N GLY A 104 -17.38 -2.37 26.71
CA GLY A 104 -17.53 -3.45 27.70
C GLY A 104 -16.91 -4.80 27.32
N MET A 105 -16.22 -4.93 26.17
CA MET A 105 -15.54 -6.18 25.80
C MET A 105 -14.19 -6.40 26.49
N ILE A 106 -13.59 -5.33 27.01
CA ILE A 106 -12.33 -5.31 27.76
C ILE A 106 -12.41 -4.22 28.81
N SER A 107 -11.67 -4.40 29.92
CA SER A 107 -11.62 -3.38 30.97
C SER A 107 -10.81 -2.16 30.50
N ASP A 108 -11.19 -0.96 30.95
CA ASP A 108 -10.50 0.29 30.59
C ASP A 108 -8.99 0.25 30.92
N ILE A 109 -8.63 -0.46 32.00
CA ILE A 109 -7.24 -0.64 32.45
C ILE A 109 -6.46 -1.52 31.46
N GLU A 110 -7.07 -2.58 30.96
CA GLU A 110 -6.46 -3.50 30.01
C GLU A 110 -6.36 -2.87 28.62
N GLU A 111 -7.36 -2.09 28.21
CA GLU A 111 -7.32 -1.29 27.00
C GLU A 111 -6.17 -0.28 27.02
N LEU A 112 -5.97 0.44 28.15
CA LEU A 112 -4.85 1.38 28.30
C LEU A 112 -3.50 0.68 28.22
N ARG A 113 -3.34 -0.50 28.85
CA ARG A 113 -2.10 -1.28 28.82
C ARG A 113 -1.77 -1.80 27.42
N ILE A 114 -2.78 -2.21 26.66
CA ILE A 114 -2.60 -2.64 25.26
C ILE A 114 -2.18 -1.46 24.40
N ARG A 115 -2.85 -0.31 24.53
CA ARG A 115 -2.50 0.93 23.81
C ARG A 115 -1.08 1.39 24.11
N GLU A 116 -0.67 1.36 25.37
CA GLU A 116 0.68 1.73 25.80
C GLU A 116 1.74 0.76 25.25
N LYS A 117 1.46 -0.55 25.27
CA LYS A 117 2.37 -1.56 24.74
C LYS A 117 2.54 -1.44 23.23
N VAL A 118 1.46 -1.20 22.48
CA VAL A 118 1.51 -0.95 21.03
C VAL A 118 2.28 0.33 20.74
N ARG A 119 1.98 1.44 21.43
CA ARG A 119 2.75 2.69 21.30
C ARG A 119 4.23 2.49 21.59
N SER A 120 4.56 1.70 22.60
CA SER A 120 5.96 1.39 22.95
C SER A 120 6.65 0.52 21.92
N GLN A 121 5.95 -0.45 21.31
CA GLN A 121 6.48 -1.25 20.20
C GLN A 121 6.66 -0.43 18.93
N VAL A 122 5.67 0.40 18.58
CA VAL A 122 5.76 1.32 17.43
C VAL A 122 6.89 2.34 17.65
N LYS A 123 7.08 2.84 18.88
CA LYS A 123 8.19 3.73 19.21
C LYS A 123 9.55 3.03 19.19
N ALA A 124 9.64 1.79 19.67
CA ALA A 124 10.87 0.99 19.59
C ALA A 124 11.23 0.59 18.14
N LEU A 125 10.24 0.51 17.25
CA LEU A 125 10.43 0.35 15.81
C LEU A 125 10.58 1.69 15.06
N GLY A 126 10.32 2.81 15.74
CA GLY A 126 10.30 4.17 15.19
C GLY A 126 11.68 4.84 15.08
N ASP A 127 12.73 4.20 15.60
CA ASP A 127 14.13 4.55 15.27
C ASP A 127 14.60 3.89 13.97
N ILE A 128 13.72 3.13 13.28
CA ILE A 128 13.93 2.82 11.87
C ILE A 128 13.52 4.07 11.09
N ASP A 129 14.53 4.80 10.64
CA ASP A 129 14.41 5.93 9.70
C ASP A 129 13.55 5.53 8.49
N VAL A 130 12.23 5.78 8.54
CA VAL A 130 11.30 5.48 7.42
C VAL A 130 11.57 6.41 6.24
N THR A 131 12.37 7.46 6.42
CA THR A 131 12.95 8.25 5.34
C THR A 131 13.89 7.40 4.46
N ALA A 132 14.39 6.26 4.94
CA ALA A 132 15.17 5.31 4.15
C ALA A 132 14.32 4.31 3.32
N LEU A 133 13.00 4.26 3.51
CA LEU A 133 12.08 3.43 2.70
C LEU A 133 11.32 4.22 1.63
N GLY A 134 11.26 5.54 1.76
CA GLY A 134 10.79 6.47 0.71
C GLY A 134 11.93 7.05 -0.13
N ARG A 135 13.14 7.11 0.44
CA ARG A 135 14.36 7.25 -0.36
C ARG A 135 14.65 5.84 -0.86
N ALA A 136 14.24 5.56 -2.10
CA ALA A 136 15.03 4.67 -2.96
C ALA A 136 16.50 4.90 -2.58
N PRO A 137 17.33 3.85 -2.39
CA PRO A 137 18.74 4.09 -2.11
C PRO A 137 19.11 5.21 -3.04
N SER A 138 19.58 6.34 -2.49
CA SER A 138 20.26 7.27 -3.33
C SER A 138 21.32 6.37 -3.94
N SER A 139 21.07 5.87 -5.15
CA SER A 139 21.65 6.43 -6.33
C SER A 139 22.34 7.72 -5.87
N GLU A 140 23.49 7.53 -5.22
CA GLU A 140 24.75 7.83 -5.87
C GLU A 140 24.36 8.10 -7.30
N ARG A 141 24.37 9.38 -7.65
CA ARG A 141 24.20 9.78 -9.03
C ARG A 141 25.39 9.15 -9.75
N THR A 142 25.36 7.83 -9.93
CA THR A 142 26.02 7.06 -10.94
C THR A 142 25.33 7.63 -12.14
N SER A 143 25.88 8.75 -12.62
CA SER A 143 25.52 9.36 -13.88
C SER A 143 25.21 8.21 -14.82
N SER A 144 23.96 8.10 -15.25
CA SER A 144 23.48 6.98 -16.08
C SER A 144 24.40 6.88 -17.28
N LYS A 145 25.37 5.96 -17.19
CA LYS A 145 26.48 5.88 -18.14
C LYS A 145 26.04 4.89 -19.20
N ALA A 146 26.09 5.31 -20.45
CA ALA A 146 25.87 4.41 -21.57
C ALA A 146 26.97 3.32 -21.55
N LEU A 147 26.56 2.06 -21.47
CA LEU A 147 27.48 0.92 -21.48
C LEU A 147 27.77 0.47 -22.91
N PHE A 148 26.72 0.25 -23.70
CA PHE A 148 26.81 -0.19 -25.09
C PHE A 148 25.50 0.03 -25.85
N ASN A 149 25.59 -0.02 -27.18
CA ASN A 149 24.44 -0.03 -28.06
C ASN A 149 24.08 -1.48 -28.40
N LEU A 150 22.88 -1.89 -28.03
CA LEU A 150 22.30 -3.18 -28.33
C LEU A 150 21.58 -3.10 -29.68
N ASN A 151 21.99 -3.94 -30.63
CA ASN A 151 21.33 -4.07 -31.92
C ASN A 151 20.45 -5.32 -31.91
N ILE A 152 19.15 -5.15 -32.11
CA ILE A 152 18.19 -6.23 -32.20
C ILE A 152 17.66 -6.29 -33.63
N ALA A 153 17.89 -7.42 -34.29
CA ALA A 153 17.27 -7.74 -35.56
C ALA A 153 15.94 -8.44 -35.27
N ALA A 154 14.82 -7.72 -35.39
CA ALA A 154 13.49 -8.29 -35.21
C ALA A 154 12.59 -7.87 -36.37
N ASN A 155 11.79 -8.80 -36.89
CA ASN A 155 10.88 -8.57 -38.01
C ASN A 155 11.55 -8.03 -39.30
N GLY A 156 12.84 -8.34 -39.49
CA GLY A 156 13.63 -7.87 -40.63
C GLY A 156 14.14 -6.43 -40.51
N GLU A 157 13.88 -5.74 -39.40
CA GLU A 157 14.42 -4.42 -39.09
C GLU A 157 15.43 -4.49 -37.94
N ASN A 158 16.47 -3.66 -38.04
CA ASN A 158 17.49 -3.53 -37.00
C ASN A 158 17.14 -2.35 -36.10
N HIS A 159 17.03 -2.60 -34.80
CA HIS A 159 16.75 -1.60 -33.79
C HIS A 159 17.95 -1.44 -32.87
N GLU A 160 18.47 -0.22 -32.82
CA GLU A 160 19.55 0.17 -31.92
C GLU A 160 18.97 0.73 -30.62
N ILE A 161 19.37 0.14 -29.48
CA ILE A 161 18.95 0.54 -28.13
C ILE A 161 20.21 0.82 -27.31
N VAL A 162 20.32 2.02 -26.77
CA VAL A 162 21.39 2.35 -25.84
C VAL A 162 21.08 1.74 -24.48
N VAL A 163 21.94 0.86 -23.98
CA VAL A 163 21.82 0.24 -22.66
C VAL A 163 22.62 1.06 -21.65
N LEU A 164 21.95 1.48 -20.58
CA LEU A 164 22.52 2.28 -19.51
C LEU A 164 22.96 1.39 -18.34
N SER A 165 23.90 1.89 -17.53
CA SER A 165 24.35 1.20 -16.31
C SER A 165 23.25 1.01 -15.26
N THR A 166 22.19 1.82 -15.33
CA THR A 166 21.02 1.75 -14.44
C THR A 166 19.95 0.80 -14.94
N ASP A 167 20.06 0.28 -16.17
CA ASP A 167 19.01 -0.54 -16.76
C ASP A 167 19.00 -1.93 -16.14
N ASN A 168 17.81 -2.37 -15.75
CA ASN A 168 17.61 -3.73 -15.27
C ASN A 168 17.44 -4.67 -16.48
N PRO A 169 18.31 -5.67 -16.68
CA PRO A 169 18.32 -6.51 -17.88
C PRO A 169 17.04 -7.33 -18.03
N ALA A 170 16.45 -7.81 -16.92
CA ALA A 170 15.18 -8.56 -16.94
C ALA A 170 14.00 -7.67 -17.37
N ARG A 171 14.00 -6.40 -16.97
CA ARG A 171 12.97 -5.44 -17.39
C ARG A 171 13.17 -5.00 -18.83
N LEU A 172 14.42 -4.75 -19.22
CA LEU A 172 14.79 -4.34 -20.57
C LEU A 172 14.41 -5.44 -21.57
N SER A 173 14.86 -6.68 -21.37
CA SER A 173 14.56 -7.82 -22.25
C SER A 173 13.06 -8.05 -22.41
N LYS A 174 12.29 -7.99 -21.32
CA LYS A 174 10.83 -8.19 -21.37
C LYS A 174 10.09 -7.05 -22.07
N THR A 175 10.59 -5.82 -21.95
CA THR A 175 10.07 -4.67 -22.70
C THR A 175 10.35 -4.82 -24.20
N LEU A 176 11.57 -5.23 -24.53
CA LEU A 176 12.01 -5.43 -25.91
C LEU A 176 11.24 -6.59 -26.57
N SER A 177 11.03 -7.69 -25.85
CA SER A 177 10.22 -8.82 -26.34
C SER A 177 8.80 -8.41 -26.67
N ARG A 178 8.14 -7.63 -25.80
CA ARG A 178 6.78 -7.11 -26.08
C ARG A 178 6.74 -6.13 -27.25
N LYS A 179 7.78 -5.30 -27.39
CA LYS A 179 7.84 -4.25 -28.41
C LYS A 179 8.12 -4.80 -29.80
N TYR A 180 9.02 -5.78 -29.88
CA TYR A 180 9.51 -6.32 -31.15
C TYR A 180 8.94 -7.69 -31.49
N GLY A 181 8.11 -8.27 -30.61
CA GLY A 181 7.47 -9.56 -30.84
C GLY A 181 8.41 -10.75 -30.72
N LEU A 182 9.46 -10.64 -29.89
CA LEU A 182 10.40 -11.75 -29.67
C LEU A 182 9.71 -12.89 -28.93
N SER A 183 10.03 -14.12 -29.30
CA SER A 183 9.59 -15.33 -28.60
C SER A 183 10.11 -15.37 -27.16
N GLU A 184 9.50 -16.21 -26.33
CA GLU A 184 9.89 -16.37 -24.93
C GLU A 184 11.35 -16.86 -24.79
N GLU A 185 11.79 -17.75 -25.68
CA GLU A 185 13.16 -18.24 -25.72
C GLU A 185 14.16 -17.15 -26.14
N GLU A 186 13.84 -16.35 -27.14
CA GLU A 186 14.67 -15.20 -27.55
C GLU A 186 14.74 -14.14 -26.44
N CYS A 187 13.63 -13.90 -25.73
CA CYS A 187 13.58 -12.99 -24.59
C CYS A 187 14.49 -13.47 -23.45
N ARG A 188 14.51 -14.78 -23.20
CA ARG A 188 15.36 -15.40 -22.18
C ARG A 188 16.84 -15.29 -22.57
N LEU A 189 17.18 -15.64 -23.81
CA LEU A 189 18.53 -15.52 -24.33
C LEU A 189 19.04 -14.07 -24.27
N LEU A 190 18.18 -13.12 -24.66
CA LEU A 190 18.49 -11.69 -24.60
C LEU A 190 18.75 -11.23 -23.16
N ARG A 191 17.98 -11.73 -22.20
CA ARG A 191 18.19 -11.41 -20.79
C ARG A 191 19.55 -11.89 -20.29
N GLU A 192 19.87 -13.16 -20.53
CA GLU A 192 21.14 -13.77 -20.09
C GLU A 192 22.33 -13.03 -20.73
N THR A 193 22.22 -12.68 -22.02
CA THR A 193 23.23 -11.91 -22.73
C THR A 193 23.42 -10.51 -22.14
N LEU A 194 22.32 -9.81 -21.81
CA LEU A 194 22.38 -8.49 -21.19
C LEU A 194 22.95 -8.53 -19.78
N GLU A 195 22.59 -9.53 -18.97
CA GLU A 195 23.16 -9.72 -17.63
C GLU A 195 24.68 -9.88 -17.72
N HIS A 196 25.17 -10.75 -18.60
CA HIS A 196 26.59 -11.00 -18.77
C HIS A 196 27.37 -9.79 -19.29
N GLU A 197 26.83 -9.10 -20.32
CA GLU A 197 27.51 -7.95 -20.93
C GLU A 197 27.53 -6.74 -19.97
N ILE A 198 26.43 -6.48 -19.24
CA ILE A 198 26.38 -5.41 -18.25
C ILE A 198 27.38 -5.69 -17.11
N GLU A 199 27.39 -6.90 -16.57
CA GLU A 199 28.33 -7.28 -15.50
C GLU A 199 29.78 -7.15 -15.96
N THR A 200 30.10 -7.63 -17.17
CA THR A 200 31.44 -7.53 -17.75
C THR A 200 31.87 -6.07 -17.91
N ARG A 201 31.00 -5.20 -18.42
CA ARG A 201 31.29 -3.78 -18.66
C ARG A 201 31.42 -2.98 -17.36
N VAL A 202 30.59 -3.29 -16.36
CA VAL A 202 30.66 -2.66 -15.03
C VAL A 202 31.94 -3.07 -14.30
N ASN A 203 32.33 -4.34 -14.38
CA ASN A 203 33.56 -4.84 -13.78
C ASN A 203 34.80 -4.28 -14.48
N ALA A 204 34.80 -4.21 -15.82
CA ALA A 204 35.89 -3.62 -16.58
C ALA A 204 36.10 -2.12 -16.28
N GLN A 205 35.03 -1.39 -15.95
CA GLN A 205 35.12 0.02 -15.57
C GLN A 205 35.53 0.23 -14.11
N SER A 206 35.34 -0.75 -13.24
CA SER A 206 35.78 -0.70 -11.83
C SER A 206 37.27 -1.04 -11.64
N SER A 207 37.91 -1.63 -12.65
CA SER A 207 39.33 -2.02 -12.64
C SER A 207 40.28 -1.00 -13.30
N MET A 208 39.78 0.18 -13.70
CA MET A 208 40.58 1.33 -14.15
C MET A 208 40.56 2.45 -13.11
#